data_AF-A0A165RMT7-F1
#
_entry.id   AF-A0A165RMT7-F1
#
_cell.length_a   1.000
_cell.length_b   1.000
_cell.length_c   1.000
_cell.angle_alpha   90.00
_cell.angle_beta   90.00
_cell.angle_gamma   90.00
#
_symmetry.space_group_name_H-M   'P 1'
#
loop_
_entity.id
_entity.type
_entity.pdbx_description
1 polymer ?
#
loop_
_entity_poly.entity_id
_entity_poly.type
_entity_poly.pdbx_seq_one_letter_code
_entity_poly.pdbx_strand_id
1 'polypeptide(L)'
;MKRYVKSVFVLSIIASMLACSSDDSSNALGGEDSSSGNGKVERFVIAASSIEHQGVADYLFTAEGLESGSLSLKNNGIEQDGKNRYYIAQNNKFYSLLYNQGDPGAVTSYELDSKGELKNLAHFMTETVQVFGSINNDFVGWKMPRSGSDVAPWFSYNTVTNMLNGDGIINTEKLANNGERAHFSSLLQMGDKLVAPYFSMRGIKGDVWGTSYPNTAWIAVYDYPSMKLNKVIESNKSSQIGGFFKDAMAVDEKGDGYAYSSANLVADNKVISKNPSGILKVDGKTLEFDDSYFFDVEKVTGGYFIAHFVYAGKGNFIARLKKDKLDRKSAFKYAVLNVYNQSYKWIEGLPEGIKDLGFSDKAYYATKDGKTVYMGVTTNEGSYVYKVDADAATAKRGMKVEGGNITFISKISSK
;
A
#
# COMPACT_ATOMS: atom_id res chain seq x y z
N MET A 1 -43.98 63.92 -35.35
CA MET A 1 -44.13 63.81 -33.88
C MET A 1 -42.88 64.38 -33.20
N LYS A 2 -43.09 65.09 -32.10
CA LYS A 2 -42.16 65.80 -31.20
C LYS A 2 -40.79 65.08 -31.03
N ARG A 3 -39.64 65.72 -31.31
CA ARG A 3 -38.84 66.71 -30.53
C ARG A 3 -37.82 66.07 -29.55
N TYR A 4 -36.55 66.37 -29.86
CA TYR A 4 -35.40 66.67 -28.99
C TYR A 4 -34.36 65.62 -28.57
N VAL A 5 -33.15 66.17 -28.64
CA VAL A 5 -31.78 65.66 -28.50
C VAL A 5 -31.16 66.34 -27.27
N LYS A 6 -30.14 65.69 -26.69
CA LYS A 6 -29.13 66.16 -25.72
C LYS A 6 -29.56 66.32 -24.26
N SER A 7 -28.91 65.57 -23.37
CA SER A 7 -27.93 66.17 -22.45
C SER A 7 -27.04 65.12 -21.78
N VAL A 8 -25.75 65.46 -21.75
CA VAL A 8 -24.66 64.85 -20.99
C VAL A 8 -24.74 65.35 -19.56
N PHE A 9 -24.51 64.48 -18.58
CA PHE A 9 -24.12 64.91 -17.23
C PHE A 9 -23.04 63.97 -16.69
N VAL A 10 -21.86 64.53 -16.46
CA VAL A 10 -20.75 63.96 -15.70
C VAL A 10 -20.93 64.43 -14.25
N LEU A 11 -20.80 63.52 -13.29
CA LEU A 11 -20.55 63.89 -11.89
C LEU A 11 -19.69 62.81 -11.23
N SER A 12 -18.43 63.17 -10.95
CA SER A 12 -17.57 62.53 -9.94
C SER A 12 -18.00 63.03 -8.55
N ILE A 13 -17.84 62.20 -7.50
CA ILE A 13 -17.53 62.61 -6.10
C ILE A 13 -17.40 61.33 -5.22
N ILE A 14 -16.18 61.04 -4.77
CA ILE A 14 -15.64 61.11 -3.39
C ILE A 14 -15.79 59.83 -2.56
N ALA A 15 -14.64 59.31 -2.15
CA ALA A 15 -14.43 58.33 -1.09
C ALA A 15 -14.39 59.01 0.29
N SER A 16 -14.98 58.36 1.29
CA SER A 16 -14.44 58.09 2.65
C SER A 16 -15.59 57.89 3.65
N MET A 17 -15.56 56.79 4.40
CA MET A 17 -15.46 56.79 5.87
C MET A 17 -15.49 55.36 6.45
N LEU A 18 -14.80 55.25 7.57
CA LEU A 18 -14.50 54.09 8.41
C LEU A 18 -15.73 53.54 9.17
N ALA A 19 -15.67 52.27 9.58
CA ALA A 19 -16.29 51.81 10.82
C ALA A 19 -15.57 50.56 11.38
N CYS A 20 -15.28 50.60 12.67
CA CYS A 20 -14.53 49.64 13.48
C CYS A 20 -15.37 48.47 14.03
N SER A 21 -14.63 47.48 14.55
CA SER A 21 -14.89 46.67 15.76
C SER A 21 -15.56 45.31 15.61
N SER A 22 -14.82 44.22 15.86
CA SER A 22 -14.79 43.56 17.20
C SER A 22 -13.76 42.43 17.22
N ASP A 23 -13.06 42.31 18.36
CA ASP A 23 -12.08 41.26 18.67
C ASP A 23 -12.75 39.89 18.79
N ASP A 24 -12.10 38.85 18.27
CA ASP A 24 -12.11 37.52 18.89
C ASP A 24 -10.78 36.82 18.63
N SER A 25 -10.13 36.45 19.74
CA SER A 25 -8.82 35.82 19.79
C SER A 25 -8.86 34.38 19.28
N SER A 26 -8.07 34.08 18.24
CA SER A 26 -7.54 32.73 18.02
C SER A 26 -6.06 32.83 17.67
N ASN A 27 -5.23 32.18 18.49
CA ASN A 27 -3.78 32.09 18.31
C ASN A 27 -3.47 31.28 17.04
N ALA A 28 -3.29 31.98 15.92
CA ALA A 28 -2.51 31.48 14.81
C ALA A 28 -1.03 31.76 15.12
N LEU A 29 -0.27 30.72 15.48
CA LEU A 29 1.19 30.80 15.43
C LEU A 29 1.60 30.75 13.96
N GLY A 30 1.71 31.94 13.36
CA GLY A 30 2.31 32.15 12.07
C GLY A 30 3.83 31.97 12.15
N GLY A 31 4.34 31.04 11.34
CA GLY A 31 5.64 31.20 10.70
C GLY A 31 5.35 31.61 9.26
N GLU A 32 5.62 32.87 8.92
CA GLU A 32 5.64 33.33 7.54
C GLU A 32 6.77 32.61 6.80
N ASP A 33 6.42 31.83 5.78
CA ASP A 33 7.22 31.80 4.57
C ASP A 33 6.27 32.02 3.40
N SER A 34 6.25 33.27 2.97
CA SER A 34 5.49 33.77 1.84
C SER A 34 6.10 33.25 0.54
N SER A 35 5.61 32.12 0.03
CA SER A 35 5.69 31.81 -1.39
C SER A 35 4.36 32.13 -2.05
N SER A 36 4.24 33.34 -2.57
CA SER A 36 3.34 33.62 -3.69
C SER A 36 3.76 32.72 -4.85
N GLY A 37 2.98 31.67 -5.09
CA GLY A 37 3.22 30.73 -6.17
C GLY A 37 1.97 29.91 -6.40
N ASN A 38 1.58 29.81 -7.66
CA ASN A 38 0.59 28.87 -8.20
C ASN A 38 1.11 27.42 -8.06
N GLY A 39 1.44 27.01 -6.83
CA GLY A 39 2.15 25.78 -6.50
C GLY A 39 1.19 24.64 -6.12
N LYS A 40 1.55 23.42 -6.51
CA LYS A 40 0.82 22.22 -6.10
C LYS A 40 0.93 22.03 -4.59
N VAL A 41 -0.18 21.77 -3.93
CA VAL A 41 -0.23 21.47 -2.49
C VAL A 41 0.01 19.97 -2.32
N GLU A 42 1.00 19.60 -1.53
CA GLU A 42 1.26 18.19 -1.19
C GLU A 42 0.79 17.88 0.23
N ARG A 43 0.17 16.70 0.41
CA ARG A 43 -0.23 16.20 1.71
C ARG A 43 0.05 14.70 1.83
N PHE A 44 0.40 14.29 3.04
CA PHE A 44 0.24 12.90 3.44
C PHE A 44 -1.24 12.61 3.65
N VAL A 45 -1.69 11.45 3.17
CA VAL A 45 -3.00 10.91 3.48
C VAL A 45 -2.82 9.73 4.43
N ILE A 46 -3.48 9.80 5.57
CA ILE A 46 -3.42 8.79 6.63
C ILE A 46 -4.79 8.16 6.76
N ALA A 47 -4.87 6.83 6.74
CA ALA A 47 -6.05 6.09 7.17
C ALA A 47 -5.81 5.54 8.57
N ALA A 48 -6.81 5.67 9.45
CA ALA A 48 -6.76 5.12 10.79
C ALA A 48 -8.09 4.50 11.22
N SER A 49 -8.04 3.29 11.78
CA SER A 49 -9.21 2.59 12.32
C SER A 49 -9.46 3.01 13.76
N SER A 50 -10.71 3.32 14.12
CA SER A 50 -11.09 3.68 15.51
C SER A 50 -10.82 2.55 16.50
N ILE A 51 -10.28 2.87 17.68
CA ILE A 51 -10.16 1.92 18.81
C ILE A 51 -11.36 1.97 19.76
N GLU A 52 -12.14 3.06 19.73
CA GLU A 52 -13.30 3.28 20.62
C GLU A 52 -14.54 2.53 20.14
N HIS A 53 -14.61 2.24 18.84
CA HIS A 53 -15.73 1.54 18.24
C HIS A 53 -15.26 0.31 17.48
N GLN A 54 -15.63 -0.88 17.98
CA GLN A 54 -15.32 -2.14 17.31
C GLN A 54 -16.13 -2.28 16.01
N GLY A 55 -15.46 -2.65 14.92
CA GLY A 55 -16.11 -2.91 13.63
C GLY A 55 -16.48 -1.67 12.82
N VAL A 56 -15.90 -0.51 13.14
CA VAL A 56 -16.19 0.78 12.48
C VAL A 56 -15.19 1.08 11.35
N ALA A 57 -15.62 1.94 10.45
CA ALA A 57 -14.85 2.38 9.31
C ALA A 57 -13.56 3.11 9.72
N ASP A 58 -12.59 3.12 8.80
CA ASP A 58 -11.43 3.97 8.93
C ASP A 58 -11.82 5.44 8.74
N TYR A 59 -11.02 6.34 9.30
CA TYR A 59 -11.06 7.77 9.05
C TYR A 59 -9.87 8.17 8.17
N LEU A 60 -10.12 9.01 7.18
CA LEU A 60 -9.08 9.60 6.33
C LEU A 60 -8.71 11.00 6.80
N PHE A 61 -7.41 11.29 6.80
CA PHE A 61 -6.87 12.59 7.18
C PHE A 61 -5.83 13.08 6.20
N THR A 62 -5.62 14.39 6.17
CA THR A 62 -4.46 15.01 5.53
C THR A 62 -3.51 15.61 6.55
N ALA A 63 -2.21 15.53 6.27
CA ALA A 63 -1.16 16.14 7.07
C ALA A 63 -0.06 16.72 6.17
N GLU A 64 0.53 17.85 6.57
CA GLU A 64 1.64 18.46 5.83
C GLU A 64 2.96 17.69 6.06
N GLY A 65 3.13 17.15 7.27
CA GLY A 65 4.30 16.39 7.68
C GLY A 65 3.94 15.30 8.70
N LEU A 66 4.85 14.34 8.90
CA LEU A 66 4.64 13.19 9.79
C LEU A 66 5.66 13.10 10.93
N GLU A 67 6.61 14.03 11.00
CA GLU A 67 7.78 13.95 11.91
C GLU A 67 7.51 14.51 13.31
N SER A 68 6.40 15.22 13.51
CA SER A 68 6.02 15.80 14.80
C SER A 68 4.51 16.08 14.87
N GLY A 69 4.03 16.45 16.05
CA GLY A 69 2.63 16.84 16.28
C GLY A 69 1.70 15.68 16.59
N SER A 70 0.40 15.95 16.58
CA SER A 70 -0.65 14.97 16.81
C SER A 70 -1.84 15.17 15.88
N LEU A 71 -2.58 14.10 15.67
CA LEU A 71 -3.82 14.05 14.91
C LEU A 71 -4.83 13.24 15.70
N SER A 72 -6.02 13.80 15.92
CA SER A 72 -7.11 13.13 16.64
C SER A 72 -8.19 12.67 15.66
N LEU A 73 -8.77 11.49 15.90
CA LEU A 73 -9.97 11.02 15.20
C LEU A 73 -11.23 11.78 15.63
N LYS A 74 -11.22 12.45 16.78
CA LYS A 74 -12.41 13.12 17.31
C LYS A 74 -12.73 14.40 16.52
N ASN A 75 -13.95 14.48 15.99
CA ASN A 75 -14.46 15.62 15.21
C ASN A 75 -13.57 16.01 14.02
N ASN A 76 -12.84 15.05 13.44
CA ASN A 76 -11.85 15.30 12.41
C ASN A 76 -11.76 14.12 11.44
N GLY A 77 -11.37 14.40 10.21
CA GLY A 77 -11.23 13.41 9.14
C GLY A 77 -12.54 13.04 8.45
N ILE A 78 -12.40 12.25 7.38
CA ILE A 78 -13.51 11.76 6.56
C ILE A 78 -13.76 10.30 6.94
N GLU A 79 -14.87 10.06 7.65
CA GLU A 79 -15.33 8.71 7.94
C GLU A 79 -15.63 7.95 6.65
N GLN A 80 -15.06 6.76 6.53
CA GLN A 80 -15.31 5.90 5.38
C GLN A 80 -16.63 5.13 5.53
N ASP A 81 -17.19 4.66 4.42
CA ASP A 81 -18.40 3.84 4.48
C ASP A 81 -18.04 2.35 4.65
N GLY A 82 -18.32 1.77 5.82
CA GLY A 82 -18.05 0.35 6.07
C GLY A 82 -16.61 0.00 6.46
N LYS A 83 -16.47 -1.18 7.05
CA LYS A 83 -15.23 -1.72 7.63
C LYS A 83 -14.39 -2.49 6.61
N ASN A 84 -13.11 -2.72 6.95
CA ASN A 84 -12.14 -3.47 6.14
C ASN A 84 -11.92 -2.83 4.77
N ARG A 85 -11.23 -1.70 4.78
CA ARG A 85 -10.85 -1.00 3.55
C ARG A 85 -9.38 -1.24 3.23
N TYR A 86 -9.09 -1.33 1.95
CA TYR A 86 -7.74 -1.26 1.43
C TYR A 86 -7.61 -0.04 0.53
N TYR A 87 -6.39 0.48 0.47
CA TYR A 87 -6.12 1.78 -0.11
C TYR A 87 -5.04 1.68 -1.17
N ILE A 88 -5.18 2.51 -2.19
CA ILE A 88 -4.12 2.73 -3.17
C ILE A 88 -4.09 4.21 -3.54
N ALA A 89 -2.90 4.75 -3.73
CA ALA A 89 -2.69 6.10 -4.22
C ALA A 89 -1.94 6.04 -5.55
N GLN A 90 -2.48 6.69 -6.58
CA GLN A 90 -1.90 6.71 -7.92
C GLN A 90 -2.35 7.96 -8.66
N ASN A 91 -1.46 8.54 -9.47
CA ASN A 91 -1.75 9.73 -10.27
C ASN A 91 -2.38 10.86 -9.46
N ASN A 92 -1.83 11.11 -8.26
CA ASN A 92 -2.28 12.13 -7.31
C ASN A 92 -3.72 11.99 -6.82
N LYS A 93 -4.29 10.80 -6.93
CA LYS A 93 -5.61 10.43 -6.39
C LYS A 93 -5.46 9.34 -5.35
N PHE A 94 -6.37 9.35 -4.39
CA PHE A 94 -6.46 8.36 -3.33
C PHE A 94 -7.74 7.54 -3.50
N TYR A 95 -7.61 6.22 -3.47
CA TYR A 95 -8.71 5.29 -3.66
C TYR A 95 -8.92 4.47 -2.40
N SER A 96 -10.16 4.41 -1.95
CA SER A 96 -10.61 3.67 -0.79
C SER A 96 -11.57 2.57 -1.24
N LEU A 97 -11.11 1.32 -1.15
CA LEU A 97 -11.80 0.14 -1.69
C LEU A 97 -12.35 -0.69 -0.53
N LEU A 98 -13.66 -0.96 -0.54
CA LEU A 98 -14.33 -1.77 0.47
C LEU A 98 -14.09 -3.27 0.22
N TYR A 99 -13.56 -3.99 1.22
CA TYR A 99 -13.56 -5.45 1.23
C TYR A 99 -14.92 -5.99 1.72
N ASN A 100 -15.87 -6.19 0.81
CA ASN A 100 -17.23 -6.58 1.15
C ASN A 100 -17.44 -8.11 1.22
N GLN A 101 -16.47 -8.84 1.79
CA GLN A 101 -16.55 -10.28 2.13
C GLN A 101 -17.04 -11.25 1.05
N GLY A 102 -16.90 -10.89 -0.23
CA GLY A 102 -17.28 -11.75 -1.37
C GLY A 102 -18.31 -11.10 -2.28
N ASP A 103 -19.10 -10.16 -1.75
CA ASP A 103 -20.00 -9.31 -2.52
C ASP A 103 -19.23 -8.16 -3.19
N PRO A 104 -19.81 -7.48 -4.20
CA PRO A 104 -19.22 -6.28 -4.75
C PRO A 104 -18.94 -5.22 -3.67
N GLY A 105 -17.80 -4.55 -3.77
CA GLY A 105 -17.33 -3.52 -2.86
C GLY A 105 -17.34 -2.13 -3.51
N ALA A 106 -17.79 -1.14 -2.74
CA ALA A 106 -17.74 0.25 -3.15
C ALA A 106 -16.30 0.78 -3.17
N VAL A 107 -15.99 1.57 -4.18
CA VAL A 107 -14.75 2.33 -4.32
C VAL A 107 -15.08 3.81 -4.29
N THR A 108 -14.46 4.52 -3.36
CA THR A 108 -14.53 5.98 -3.29
C THR A 108 -13.16 6.55 -3.59
N SER A 109 -13.09 7.50 -4.51
CA SER A 109 -11.85 8.19 -4.89
C SER A 109 -11.85 9.63 -4.43
N TYR A 110 -10.67 10.14 -4.13
CA TYR A 110 -10.43 11.48 -3.62
C TYR A 110 -9.27 12.15 -4.35
N GLU A 111 -9.32 13.47 -4.41
CA GLU A 111 -8.21 14.34 -4.83
C GLU A 111 -7.98 15.44 -3.77
N LEU A 112 -6.81 16.08 -3.79
CA LEU A 112 -6.58 17.28 -2.96
C LEU A 112 -7.11 18.52 -3.67
N ASP A 113 -7.83 19.36 -2.92
CA ASP A 113 -8.13 20.72 -3.34
C ASP A 113 -6.92 21.67 -3.13
N SER A 114 -7.11 22.95 -3.46
CA SER A 114 -6.06 23.98 -3.31
C SER A 114 -5.70 24.33 -1.87
N LYS A 115 -6.45 23.82 -0.88
CA LYS A 115 -6.15 23.97 0.55
C LYS A 115 -5.48 22.71 1.12
N GLY A 116 -5.42 21.63 0.35
CA GLY A 116 -4.91 20.33 0.80
C GLY A 116 -5.94 19.53 1.59
N GLU A 117 -7.23 19.76 1.37
CA GLU A 117 -8.32 18.95 1.89
C GLU A 117 -8.69 17.86 0.87
N LEU A 118 -9.08 16.67 1.36
CA LEU A 118 -9.56 15.59 0.49
C LEU A 118 -10.97 15.91 0.01
N LYS A 119 -11.14 16.00 -1.31
CA LYS A 119 -12.44 16.15 -1.96
C LYS A 119 -12.83 14.85 -2.65
N ASN A 120 -14.08 14.44 -2.46
CA ASN A 120 -14.64 13.29 -3.17
C ASN A 120 -14.65 13.57 -4.69
N LEU A 121 -14.13 12.61 -5.45
CA LEU A 121 -13.99 12.71 -6.91
C LEU A 121 -14.98 11.79 -7.64
N ALA A 122 -15.08 10.53 -7.22
CA ALA A 122 -15.98 9.55 -7.81
C ALA A 122 -16.31 8.42 -6.82
N HIS A 123 -17.47 7.80 -7.04
CA HIS A 123 -17.96 6.63 -6.31
C HIS A 123 -18.49 5.59 -7.31
N PHE A 124 -18.03 4.34 -7.21
CA PHE A 124 -18.42 3.25 -8.11
C PHE A 124 -18.28 1.89 -7.42
N MET A 125 -18.86 0.85 -8.02
CA MET A 125 -18.79 -0.52 -7.50
C MET A 125 -17.79 -1.36 -8.30
N THR A 126 -17.08 -2.24 -7.60
CA THR A 126 -16.19 -3.25 -8.20
C THR A 126 -16.39 -4.59 -7.51
N GLU A 127 -15.86 -5.67 -8.08
CA GLU A 127 -15.69 -6.91 -7.33
C GLU A 127 -14.83 -6.68 -6.09
N THR A 128 -15.16 -7.34 -4.97
CA THR A 128 -14.22 -7.40 -3.84
C THR A 128 -13.00 -8.23 -4.24
N VAL A 129 -11.81 -7.65 -4.08
CA VAL A 129 -10.54 -8.25 -4.53
C VAL A 129 -9.64 -8.61 -3.36
N GLN A 130 -8.80 -9.63 -3.57
CA GLN A 130 -7.80 -10.10 -2.60
C GLN A 130 -6.40 -9.60 -2.93
N VAL A 131 -6.20 -9.15 -4.17
CA VAL A 131 -4.95 -8.57 -4.65
C VAL A 131 -5.26 -7.41 -5.59
N PHE A 132 -4.46 -6.37 -5.52
CA PHE A 132 -4.56 -5.20 -6.38
C PHE A 132 -3.18 -4.56 -6.56
N GLY A 133 -3.00 -3.76 -7.60
CA GLY A 133 -1.74 -3.07 -7.86
C GLY A 133 -1.82 -2.10 -9.02
N SER A 134 -0.82 -1.22 -9.12
CA SER A 134 -0.73 -0.20 -10.17
C SER A 134 0.04 -0.71 -11.38
N ILE A 135 -0.43 -0.33 -12.57
CA ILE A 135 0.29 -0.48 -13.84
C ILE A 135 -0.06 0.67 -14.78
N ASN A 136 0.95 1.37 -15.30
CA ASN A 136 0.80 2.58 -16.10
C ASN A 136 -0.12 3.61 -15.40
N ASN A 137 -1.22 3.98 -16.06
CA ASN A 137 -2.23 4.89 -15.51
C ASN A 137 -3.41 4.16 -14.86
N ASP A 138 -3.35 2.84 -14.71
CA ASP A 138 -4.44 2.03 -14.21
C ASP A 138 -4.06 1.43 -12.85
N PHE A 139 -5.07 1.14 -12.03
CA PHE A 139 -4.93 0.08 -11.03
C PHE A 139 -5.76 -1.13 -11.47
N VAL A 140 -5.23 -2.33 -11.18
CA VAL A 140 -5.83 -3.62 -11.49
C VAL A 140 -6.19 -4.30 -10.19
N GLY A 141 -7.37 -4.93 -10.14
CA GLY A 141 -7.82 -5.74 -9.02
C GLY A 141 -8.20 -7.15 -9.47
N TRP A 142 -7.87 -8.16 -8.65
CA TRP A 142 -8.23 -9.57 -8.90
C TRP A 142 -8.96 -10.19 -7.70
N LYS A 143 -10.14 -10.75 -7.97
CA LYS A 143 -10.89 -11.55 -7.01
C LYS A 143 -10.38 -12.99 -7.08
N MET A 144 -9.57 -13.37 -6.11
CA MET A 144 -8.98 -14.71 -6.01
C MET A 144 -9.87 -15.61 -5.16
N PRO A 145 -10.50 -16.65 -5.74
CA PRO A 145 -11.27 -17.61 -4.98
C PRO A 145 -10.37 -18.42 -4.05
N ARG A 146 -10.77 -18.53 -2.78
CA ARG A 146 -10.09 -19.42 -1.81
C ARG A 146 -10.53 -20.86 -1.95
N SER A 147 -11.75 -21.11 -2.43
CA SER A 147 -12.31 -22.45 -2.59
C SER A 147 -13.53 -22.40 -3.50
N GLY A 148 -14.03 -23.57 -3.92
CA GLY A 148 -15.22 -23.65 -4.76
C GLY A 148 -14.90 -23.33 -6.21
N SER A 149 -15.37 -22.19 -6.72
CA SER A 149 -15.06 -21.74 -8.09
C SER A 149 -13.54 -21.66 -8.32
N ASP A 150 -13.09 -22.07 -9.50
CA ASP A 150 -11.72 -21.89 -9.99
C ASP A 150 -11.59 -20.61 -10.85
N VAL A 151 -12.70 -19.92 -11.11
CA VAL A 151 -12.77 -18.69 -11.91
C VAL A 151 -12.45 -17.47 -11.04
N ALA A 152 -11.43 -16.71 -11.44
CA ALA A 152 -11.01 -15.47 -10.78
C ALA A 152 -11.22 -14.26 -11.71
N PRO A 153 -12.24 -13.42 -11.45
CA PRO A 153 -12.45 -12.19 -12.22
C PRO A 153 -11.44 -11.10 -11.86
N TRP A 154 -11.12 -10.27 -12.86
CA TRP A 154 -10.30 -9.07 -12.71
C TRP A 154 -10.96 -7.86 -13.35
N PHE A 155 -10.53 -6.69 -12.92
CA PHE A 155 -10.85 -5.42 -13.55
C PHE A 155 -9.63 -4.51 -13.56
N SER A 156 -9.65 -3.53 -14.46
CA SER A 156 -8.70 -2.42 -14.52
C SER A 156 -9.47 -1.09 -14.50
N TYR A 157 -8.93 -0.11 -13.79
CA TYR A 157 -9.54 1.21 -13.64
C TYR A 157 -8.51 2.29 -13.95
N ASN A 158 -8.82 3.14 -14.93
CA ASN A 158 -7.95 4.22 -15.34
C ASN A 158 -8.04 5.40 -14.37
N THR A 159 -6.93 5.66 -13.71
CA THR A 159 -6.83 6.69 -12.67
C THR A 159 -6.66 8.10 -13.22
N VAL A 160 -6.48 8.28 -14.53
CA VAL A 160 -6.47 9.61 -15.16
C VAL A 160 -7.89 10.01 -15.56
N THR A 161 -8.58 9.15 -16.30
CA THR A 161 -9.94 9.39 -16.83
C THR A 161 -11.05 9.07 -15.83
N ASN A 162 -10.74 8.36 -14.73
CA ASN A 162 -11.70 7.89 -13.72
C ASN A 162 -12.76 6.93 -14.28
N MET A 163 -12.37 6.00 -15.16
CA MET A 163 -13.27 5.03 -15.77
C MET A 163 -12.71 3.61 -15.69
N LEU A 164 -13.60 2.61 -15.63
CA LEU A 164 -13.22 1.21 -15.87
C LEU A 164 -12.62 1.09 -17.27
N ASN A 165 -11.44 0.48 -17.37
CA ASN A 165 -10.66 0.36 -18.61
C ASN A 165 -10.70 -1.06 -19.20
N GLY A 166 -11.26 -2.03 -18.47
CA GLY A 166 -11.45 -3.40 -18.91
C GLY A 166 -11.66 -4.37 -17.75
N ASP A 167 -12.22 -5.53 -18.05
CA ASP A 167 -12.47 -6.62 -17.12
C ASP A 167 -12.34 -7.98 -17.83
N GLY A 168 -12.26 -9.04 -17.05
CA GLY A 168 -12.21 -10.40 -17.57
C GLY A 168 -12.09 -11.45 -16.49
N ILE A 169 -11.78 -12.68 -16.88
CA ILE A 169 -11.65 -13.83 -15.97
C ILE A 169 -10.41 -14.66 -16.31
N ILE A 170 -9.87 -15.34 -15.31
CA ILE A 170 -8.91 -16.44 -15.49
C ILE A 170 -9.41 -17.69 -14.77
N ASN A 171 -8.87 -18.84 -15.14
CA ASN A 171 -9.03 -20.08 -14.39
C ASN A 171 -7.74 -20.36 -13.59
N THR A 172 -7.86 -20.40 -12.27
CA THR A 172 -6.75 -20.49 -11.31
C THR A 172 -6.08 -21.86 -11.30
N GLU A 173 -6.82 -22.94 -11.60
CA GLU A 173 -6.27 -24.31 -11.70
C GLU A 173 -5.50 -24.48 -13.00
N LYS A 174 -6.04 -23.96 -14.12
CA LYS A 174 -5.34 -23.93 -15.42
C LYS A 174 -4.08 -23.07 -15.37
N LEU A 175 -4.11 -21.96 -14.63
CA LEU A 175 -2.93 -21.10 -14.45
C LEU A 175 -1.82 -21.85 -13.69
N ALA A 176 -2.15 -22.48 -12.56
CA ALA A 176 -1.17 -23.22 -11.77
C ALA A 176 -0.66 -24.48 -12.50
N ASN A 177 -1.52 -25.13 -13.29
CA ASN A 177 -1.22 -26.30 -14.10
C ASN A 177 -0.50 -27.44 -13.34
N ASN A 178 -0.82 -27.60 -12.06
CA ASN A 178 -0.16 -28.53 -11.15
C ASN A 178 -1.15 -29.33 -10.28
N GLY A 179 -2.44 -29.29 -10.62
CA GLY A 179 -3.53 -29.94 -9.86
C GLY A 179 -3.99 -29.16 -8.61
N GLU A 180 -3.40 -28.00 -8.35
CA GLU A 180 -3.82 -27.04 -7.32
C GLU A 180 -4.20 -25.70 -7.98
N ARG A 181 -4.46 -24.66 -7.17
CA ARG A 181 -4.89 -23.33 -7.61
C ARG A 181 -3.80 -22.31 -7.41
N ALA A 182 -3.66 -21.39 -8.36
CA ALA A 182 -2.84 -20.20 -8.21
C ALA A 182 -3.61 -19.14 -7.41
N HIS A 183 -3.07 -18.71 -6.27
CA HIS A 183 -3.58 -17.57 -5.52
C HIS A 183 -2.53 -16.45 -5.48
N PHE A 184 -2.82 -15.34 -6.14
CA PHE A 184 -1.90 -14.20 -6.22
C PHE A 184 -1.64 -13.60 -4.84
N SER A 185 -0.40 -13.19 -4.61
CA SER A 185 0.03 -12.44 -3.42
C SER A 185 0.23 -10.95 -3.70
N SER A 186 0.53 -10.57 -4.94
CA SER A 186 0.84 -9.19 -5.33
C SER A 186 0.54 -8.97 -6.81
N LEU A 187 0.29 -7.73 -7.20
CA LEU A 187 0.26 -7.28 -8.60
C LEU A 187 1.18 -6.08 -8.74
N LEU A 188 2.07 -6.09 -9.73
CA LEU A 188 3.00 -5.00 -9.96
C LEU A 188 3.39 -4.91 -11.43
N GLN A 189 3.80 -3.71 -11.86
CA GLN A 189 4.35 -3.51 -13.18
C GLN A 189 5.85 -3.81 -13.21
N MET A 190 6.30 -4.62 -14.18
CA MET A 190 7.71 -4.73 -14.57
C MET A 190 7.83 -4.48 -16.07
N GLY A 191 8.54 -3.41 -16.45
CA GLY A 191 8.56 -2.95 -17.84
C GLY A 191 7.15 -2.64 -18.35
N ASP A 192 6.75 -3.27 -19.45
CA ASP A 192 5.41 -3.17 -20.04
C ASP A 192 4.45 -4.31 -19.59
N LYS A 193 4.88 -5.17 -18.65
CA LYS A 193 4.10 -6.32 -18.19
C LYS A 193 3.48 -6.11 -16.83
N LEU A 194 2.37 -6.81 -16.61
CA LEU A 194 1.82 -7.04 -15.27
C LEU A 194 2.41 -8.35 -14.75
N VAL A 195 3.03 -8.28 -13.58
CA VAL A 195 3.67 -9.40 -12.90
C VAL A 195 2.89 -9.74 -11.64
N ALA A 196 2.54 -11.01 -11.49
CA ALA A 196 1.65 -11.52 -10.46
C ALA A 196 2.25 -12.75 -9.77
N PRO A 197 3.06 -12.56 -8.71
CA PRO A 197 3.49 -13.66 -7.85
C PRO A 197 2.30 -14.39 -7.25
N TYR A 198 2.37 -15.72 -7.19
CA TYR A 198 1.33 -16.55 -6.56
C TYR A 198 1.89 -17.68 -5.73
N PHE A 199 1.04 -18.17 -4.84
CA PHE A 199 1.25 -19.40 -4.11
C PHE A 199 0.24 -20.46 -4.56
N SER A 200 0.69 -21.71 -4.61
CA SER A 200 -0.16 -22.86 -4.91
C SER A 200 -0.94 -23.26 -3.67
N MET A 201 -2.24 -23.53 -3.83
CA MET A 201 -3.09 -23.99 -2.75
C MET A 201 -4.18 -24.94 -3.25
N ARG A 202 -4.56 -25.91 -2.42
CA ARG A 202 -5.57 -26.92 -2.78
C ARG A 202 -6.96 -26.34 -2.94
N GLY A 203 -7.36 -25.41 -2.07
CA GLY A 203 -8.69 -24.75 -2.14
C GLY A 203 -9.88 -25.70 -1.98
N ILE A 204 -9.70 -26.85 -1.31
CA ILE A 204 -10.73 -27.87 -1.10
C ILE A 204 -11.27 -27.84 0.32
N LYS A 205 -12.46 -28.43 0.53
CA LYS A 205 -13.08 -28.53 1.85
C LYS A 205 -12.18 -29.33 2.81
N GLY A 206 -11.90 -28.75 3.98
CA GLY A 206 -11.03 -29.36 4.98
C GLY A 206 -9.54 -29.03 4.81
N ASP A 207 -9.13 -28.53 3.64
CA ASP A 207 -7.75 -28.14 3.37
C ASP A 207 -7.65 -27.03 2.30
N VAL A 208 -8.08 -25.83 2.69
CA VAL A 208 -8.10 -24.67 1.79
C VAL A 208 -6.69 -24.19 1.48
N TRP A 209 -5.86 -24.02 2.51
CA TRP A 209 -4.55 -23.37 2.40
C TRP A 209 -3.36 -24.33 2.31
N GLY A 210 -3.60 -25.64 2.38
CA GLY A 210 -2.55 -26.64 2.17
C GLY A 210 -2.06 -26.65 0.74
N THR A 211 -0.85 -27.16 0.57
CA THR A 211 -0.20 -27.34 -0.74
C THR A 211 0.70 -28.57 -0.72
N SER A 212 0.86 -29.16 -1.89
CA SER A 212 1.77 -30.26 -2.20
C SER A 212 3.13 -29.73 -2.68
N TYR A 213 3.26 -28.40 -2.83
CA TYR A 213 4.42 -27.74 -3.40
C TYR A 213 5.05 -26.70 -2.44
N PRO A 214 5.50 -27.11 -1.24
CA PRO A 214 5.97 -26.17 -0.23
C PRO A 214 7.35 -25.54 -0.52
N ASN A 215 7.97 -25.85 -1.66
CA ASN A 215 9.34 -25.49 -2.01
C ASN A 215 9.44 -24.86 -3.41
N THR A 216 8.37 -24.24 -3.88
CA THR A 216 8.34 -23.60 -5.20
C THR A 216 7.79 -22.19 -5.09
N ALA A 217 8.51 -21.26 -5.72
CA ALA A 217 8.10 -19.89 -5.95
C ALA A 217 7.55 -19.76 -7.38
N TRP A 218 6.43 -19.08 -7.57
CA TRP A 218 5.87 -18.84 -8.90
C TRP A 218 5.48 -17.40 -9.13
N ILE A 219 5.63 -16.99 -10.39
CA ILE A 219 5.22 -15.70 -10.89
C ILE A 219 4.55 -15.89 -12.25
N ALA A 220 3.32 -15.38 -12.38
CA ALA A 220 2.65 -15.25 -13.68
C ALA A 220 2.96 -13.88 -14.28
N VAL A 221 3.27 -13.85 -15.57
CA VAL A 221 3.56 -12.64 -16.34
C VAL A 221 2.47 -12.47 -17.40
N TYR A 222 1.86 -11.29 -17.43
CA TYR A 222 0.78 -10.96 -18.36
C TYR A 222 1.17 -9.79 -19.26
N ASP A 223 0.79 -9.87 -20.53
CA ASP A 223 0.86 -8.77 -21.49
C ASP A 223 -0.21 -7.71 -21.16
N TYR A 224 0.20 -6.48 -20.87
CA TYR A 224 -0.73 -5.38 -20.58
C TYR A 224 -0.86 -4.41 -21.78
N PRO A 225 -2.06 -3.92 -22.15
CA PRO A 225 -3.36 -4.06 -21.48
C PRO A 225 -4.18 -5.28 -21.90
N SER A 226 -3.66 -6.16 -22.77
CA SER A 226 -4.43 -7.29 -23.30
C SER A 226 -4.82 -8.35 -22.26
N MET A 227 -4.13 -8.36 -21.11
CA MET A 227 -4.28 -9.32 -20.02
C MET A 227 -4.14 -10.78 -20.46
N LYS A 228 -3.41 -11.04 -21.54
CA LYS A 228 -3.04 -12.39 -21.99
C LYS A 228 -1.88 -12.91 -21.15
N LEU A 229 -1.98 -14.14 -20.67
CA LEU A 229 -0.87 -14.82 -19.99
C LEU A 229 0.28 -14.98 -20.98
N ASN A 230 1.42 -14.37 -20.67
CA ASN A 230 2.63 -14.44 -21.46
C ASN A 230 3.43 -15.70 -21.08
N LYS A 231 3.71 -15.86 -19.78
CA LYS A 231 4.41 -17.03 -19.22
C LYS A 231 4.19 -17.16 -17.72
N VAL A 232 4.54 -18.32 -17.20
CA VAL A 232 4.73 -18.58 -15.78
C VAL A 232 6.19 -18.94 -15.57
N ILE A 233 6.85 -18.28 -14.64
CA ILE A 233 8.23 -18.59 -14.23
C ILE A 233 8.22 -19.19 -12.83
N GLU A 234 9.16 -20.09 -12.58
CA GLU A 234 9.26 -20.79 -11.29
C GLU A 234 10.70 -20.89 -10.78
N SER A 235 10.84 -21.02 -9.47
CA SER A 235 12.13 -21.27 -8.83
C SER A 235 11.94 -22.18 -7.61
N ASN A 236 12.89 -23.10 -7.44
CA ASN A 236 12.94 -24.04 -6.31
C ASN A 236 13.94 -23.60 -5.22
N LYS A 237 14.46 -22.37 -5.27
CA LYS A 237 15.42 -21.83 -4.30
C LYS A 237 14.79 -21.48 -2.94
N SER A 238 13.47 -21.25 -2.91
CA SER A 238 12.73 -20.93 -1.69
C SER A 238 11.33 -21.57 -1.70
N SER A 239 10.36 -20.97 -1.02
CA SER A 239 8.97 -21.41 -0.97
C SER A 239 8.08 -20.41 -1.72
N GLN A 240 6.78 -20.46 -1.43
CA GLN A 240 5.81 -19.50 -1.95
C GLN A 240 6.26 -18.04 -1.79
N ILE A 241 5.98 -17.22 -2.79
CA ILE A 241 6.20 -15.77 -2.71
C ILE A 241 5.01 -15.14 -1.99
N GLY A 242 5.31 -14.38 -0.94
CA GLY A 242 4.29 -13.68 -0.16
C GLY A 242 3.28 -14.58 0.55
N GLY A 243 2.08 -14.05 0.68
CA GLY A 243 0.94 -14.73 1.29
C GLY A 243 -0.33 -13.92 1.14
N PHE A 244 -1.41 -14.40 1.75
CA PHE A 244 -2.72 -13.75 1.67
C PHE A 244 -2.66 -12.29 2.17
N PHE A 245 -3.00 -11.33 1.29
CA PHE A 245 -2.93 -9.86 1.51
C PHE A 245 -1.55 -9.28 1.82
N LYS A 246 -0.48 -10.03 1.53
CA LYS A 246 0.89 -9.62 1.80
C LYS A 246 1.64 -9.40 0.49
N ASP A 247 1.82 -8.12 0.16
CA ASP A 247 2.66 -7.74 -0.96
C ASP A 247 4.08 -8.24 -0.72
N ALA A 248 4.66 -8.86 -1.74
CA ALA A 248 5.87 -9.66 -1.59
C ALA A 248 6.89 -9.48 -2.68
N MET A 249 6.67 -8.51 -3.55
CA MET A 249 7.60 -8.16 -4.61
C MET A 249 7.63 -6.65 -4.83
N ALA A 250 8.80 -6.12 -5.11
CA ALA A 250 9.00 -4.75 -5.55
C ALA A 250 9.98 -4.70 -6.71
N VAL A 251 9.88 -3.66 -7.53
CA VAL A 251 10.81 -3.38 -8.64
C VAL A 251 11.75 -2.28 -8.22
N ASP A 252 13.04 -2.48 -8.46
CA ASP A 252 14.05 -1.47 -8.23
C ASP A 252 14.11 -0.45 -9.38
N GLU A 253 14.99 0.54 -9.23
CA GLU A 253 15.19 1.61 -10.20
C GLU A 253 15.85 1.13 -11.51
N LYS A 254 16.41 -0.09 -11.52
CA LYS A 254 17.00 -0.73 -12.69
C LYS A 254 15.99 -1.59 -13.47
N GLY A 255 14.77 -1.73 -12.93
CA GLY A 255 13.71 -2.57 -13.50
C GLY A 255 13.77 -4.03 -13.03
N ASP A 256 14.71 -4.39 -12.15
CA ASP A 256 14.81 -5.74 -11.60
C ASP A 256 13.78 -5.93 -10.48
N GLY A 257 13.15 -7.10 -10.46
CA GLY A 257 12.20 -7.49 -9.43
C GLY A 257 12.88 -8.22 -8.28
N TYR A 258 12.49 -7.92 -7.04
CA TYR A 258 12.93 -8.65 -5.86
C TYR A 258 11.72 -9.15 -5.09
N ALA A 259 11.61 -10.46 -4.91
CA ALA A 259 10.48 -11.12 -4.29
C ALA A 259 10.90 -11.87 -3.02
N TYR A 260 10.23 -11.65 -1.89
CA TYR A 260 10.49 -12.45 -0.70
C TYR A 260 9.62 -13.70 -0.65
N SER A 261 10.21 -14.76 -0.09
CA SER A 261 9.47 -15.91 0.40
C SER A 261 9.64 -16.02 1.91
N SER A 262 8.53 -16.22 2.62
CA SER A 262 8.53 -16.45 4.06
C SER A 262 8.98 -17.87 4.44
N ALA A 263 8.92 -18.83 3.49
CA ALA A 263 9.20 -20.24 3.72
C ALA A 263 8.62 -20.81 5.04
N ASN A 264 7.40 -20.39 5.36
CA ASN A 264 6.74 -20.63 6.65
C ASN A 264 5.46 -21.48 6.51
N LEU A 265 5.36 -22.27 5.44
CA LEU A 265 4.23 -23.19 5.25
C LEU A 265 4.23 -24.26 6.35
N VAL A 266 3.06 -24.46 6.95
CA VAL A 266 2.84 -25.39 8.06
C VAL A 266 1.71 -26.36 7.72
N ALA A 267 1.95 -27.65 7.94
CA ALA A 267 0.93 -28.70 7.94
C ALA A 267 1.16 -29.63 9.14
N ASP A 268 0.10 -30.12 9.78
CA ASP A 268 0.16 -30.98 10.96
C ASP A 268 1.12 -30.48 12.05
N ASN A 269 1.06 -29.16 12.32
CA ASN A 269 1.91 -28.45 13.28
C ASN A 269 3.43 -28.59 13.02
N LYS A 270 3.82 -28.79 11.75
CA LYS A 270 5.22 -28.86 11.30
C LYS A 270 5.44 -27.93 10.12
N VAL A 271 6.60 -27.29 10.09
CA VAL A 271 7.05 -26.55 8.90
C VAL A 271 7.33 -27.57 7.80
N ILE A 272 6.67 -27.40 6.65
CA ILE A 272 6.78 -28.33 5.50
C ILE A 272 7.67 -27.80 4.38
N SER A 273 8.04 -26.53 4.42
CA SER A 273 9.09 -26.00 3.54
C SER A 273 10.46 -26.46 4.04
N LYS A 274 11.27 -26.97 3.12
CA LYS A 274 12.66 -27.39 3.33
C LYS A 274 13.65 -26.28 2.97
N ASN A 275 13.20 -25.30 2.19
CA ASN A 275 14.02 -24.18 1.77
C ASN A 275 13.97 -23.04 2.81
N PRO A 276 15.02 -22.21 2.90
CA PRO A 276 15.04 -21.06 3.79
C PRO A 276 14.19 -19.91 3.25
N SER A 277 13.73 -19.03 4.14
CA SER A 277 13.20 -17.72 3.80
C SER A 277 14.31 -16.85 3.24
N GLY A 278 14.00 -16.15 2.16
CA GLY A 278 14.96 -15.33 1.46
C GLY A 278 14.31 -14.48 0.39
N ILE A 279 15.16 -13.80 -0.38
CA ILE A 279 14.74 -12.95 -1.49
C ILE A 279 15.27 -13.55 -2.79
N LEU A 280 14.38 -13.73 -3.76
CA LEU A 280 14.68 -14.08 -5.14
C LEU A 280 14.73 -12.82 -6.00
N LYS A 281 15.50 -12.86 -7.07
CA LYS A 281 15.57 -11.79 -8.06
C LYS A 281 14.94 -12.26 -9.37
N VAL A 282 14.19 -11.37 -10.01
CA VAL A 282 13.67 -11.51 -11.38
C VAL A 282 14.35 -10.45 -12.22
N ASP A 283 15.02 -10.86 -13.30
CA ASP A 283 15.69 -9.94 -14.21
C ASP A 283 14.66 -9.12 -14.99
N GLY A 284 14.83 -7.80 -14.97
CA GLY A 284 13.85 -6.85 -15.54
C GLY A 284 13.71 -6.91 -17.06
N LYS A 285 14.69 -7.48 -17.77
CA LYS A 285 14.70 -7.53 -19.25
C LYS A 285 14.13 -8.84 -19.77
N THR A 286 14.51 -9.95 -19.14
CA THR A 286 14.12 -11.30 -19.52
C THR A 286 12.83 -11.74 -18.84
N LEU A 287 12.49 -11.14 -17.69
CA LEU A 287 11.40 -11.57 -16.82
C LEU A 287 11.53 -13.04 -16.44
N GLU A 288 12.76 -13.45 -16.09
CA GLU A 288 13.11 -14.78 -15.59
C GLU A 288 13.72 -14.65 -14.19
N PHE A 289 13.61 -15.69 -13.37
CA PHE A 289 14.37 -15.75 -12.13
C PHE A 289 15.88 -15.76 -12.42
N ASP A 290 16.63 -14.98 -11.66
CA ASP A 290 18.10 -15.00 -11.74
C ASP A 290 18.63 -16.22 -10.99
N ASP A 291 19.08 -17.22 -11.74
CA ASP A 291 19.63 -18.47 -11.21
C ASP A 291 20.95 -18.28 -10.45
N SER A 292 21.64 -17.16 -10.61
CA SER A 292 22.85 -16.83 -9.83
C SER A 292 22.54 -16.12 -8.50
N TYR A 293 21.32 -15.61 -8.33
CA TYR A 293 20.93 -14.82 -7.16
C TYR A 293 20.03 -15.58 -6.18
N PHE A 294 20.38 -15.56 -4.91
CA PHE A 294 19.47 -15.87 -3.81
C PHE A 294 20.02 -15.21 -2.54
N PHE A 295 19.23 -14.34 -1.91
CA PHE A 295 19.59 -13.78 -0.61
C PHE A 295 18.94 -14.60 0.50
N ASP A 296 19.72 -15.48 1.12
CA ASP A 296 19.31 -16.30 2.26
C ASP A 296 19.24 -15.46 3.55
N VAL A 297 18.04 -14.94 3.84
CA VAL A 297 17.81 -14.04 4.98
C VAL A 297 17.81 -14.81 6.29
N GLU A 298 17.28 -16.03 6.31
CA GLU A 298 17.35 -16.89 7.49
C GLU A 298 18.79 -17.14 7.93
N LYS A 299 19.69 -17.41 6.98
CA LYS A 299 21.10 -17.62 7.29
C LYS A 299 21.76 -16.39 7.89
N VAL A 300 21.65 -15.21 7.25
CA VAL A 300 22.38 -14.02 7.72
C VAL A 300 21.82 -13.48 9.04
N THR A 301 20.54 -13.66 9.31
CA THR A 301 19.89 -13.15 10.53
C THR A 301 19.94 -14.11 11.72
N GLY A 302 20.49 -15.31 11.56
CA GLY A 302 20.49 -16.33 12.61
C GLY A 302 19.11 -16.96 12.86
N GLY A 303 18.36 -17.17 11.78
CA GLY A 303 17.10 -17.92 11.77
C GLY A 303 15.82 -17.08 11.75
N TYR A 304 15.89 -15.79 11.43
CA TYR A 304 14.67 -14.99 11.22
C TYR A 304 14.17 -15.11 9.78
N PHE A 305 12.85 -15.27 9.61
CA PHE A 305 12.19 -15.30 8.31
C PHE A 305 11.46 -13.98 8.03
N ILE A 306 11.28 -13.67 6.74
CA ILE A 306 10.61 -12.46 6.28
C ILE A 306 9.10 -12.63 6.37
N ALA A 307 8.43 -11.76 7.14
CA ALA A 307 6.98 -11.74 7.26
C ALA A 307 6.31 -10.69 6.37
N HIS A 308 7.04 -9.63 6.02
CA HIS A 308 6.66 -8.54 5.10
C HIS A 308 7.90 -7.68 4.80
N PHE A 309 7.90 -6.94 3.69
CA PHE A 309 8.90 -5.90 3.44
C PHE A 309 8.32 -4.67 2.73
N VAL A 310 9.05 -3.56 2.71
CA VAL A 310 8.73 -2.38 1.90
C VAL A 310 10.01 -1.87 1.27
N TYR A 311 9.96 -1.61 -0.04
CA TYR A 311 11.12 -1.10 -0.77
C TYR A 311 11.35 0.38 -0.49
N ALA A 312 12.50 0.71 0.09
CA ALA A 312 12.91 2.07 0.39
C ALA A 312 13.65 2.74 -0.78
N GLY A 313 14.15 1.98 -1.76
CA GLY A 313 14.98 2.44 -2.88
C GLY A 313 16.43 1.98 -2.78
N LYS A 314 17.20 2.08 -3.87
CA LYS A 314 18.65 1.77 -3.92
C LYS A 314 19.01 0.40 -3.32
N GLY A 315 18.17 -0.61 -3.52
CA GLY A 315 18.33 -1.96 -2.99
C GLY A 315 17.94 -2.13 -1.51
N ASN A 316 17.54 -1.07 -0.80
CA ASN A 316 17.14 -1.16 0.60
C ASN A 316 15.66 -1.53 0.76
N PHE A 317 15.40 -2.50 1.63
CA PHE A 317 14.07 -2.91 2.07
C PHE A 317 13.96 -2.78 3.58
N ILE A 318 12.86 -2.22 4.08
CA ILE A 318 12.48 -2.32 5.49
C ILE A 318 11.71 -3.62 5.65
N ALA A 319 12.32 -4.61 6.29
CA ALA A 319 11.75 -5.94 6.48
C ALA A 319 11.23 -6.13 7.89
N ARG A 320 10.02 -6.67 8.00
CA ARG A 320 9.46 -7.21 9.25
C ARG A 320 9.81 -8.69 9.33
N LEU A 321 10.54 -9.06 10.37
CA LEU A 321 11.13 -10.38 10.55
C LEU A 321 10.55 -11.08 11.79
N LYS A 322 10.31 -12.39 11.72
CA LYS A 322 9.86 -13.24 12.83
C LYS A 322 10.80 -14.43 12.99
N LYS A 323 10.85 -15.04 14.18
CA LYS A 323 11.78 -16.15 14.48
C LYS A 323 11.12 -17.53 14.47
N ASP A 324 9.86 -17.60 14.88
CA ASP A 324 9.14 -18.88 15.00
C ASP A 324 8.09 -19.01 13.90
N LYS A 325 8.27 -20.00 13.02
CA LYS A 325 7.35 -20.30 11.91
C LYS A 325 6.08 -21.03 12.36
N LEU A 326 6.10 -21.65 13.54
CA LEU A 326 4.95 -22.35 14.13
C LEU A 326 4.12 -21.42 15.00
N ASP A 327 4.75 -20.46 15.68
CA ASP A 327 4.05 -19.47 16.50
C ASP A 327 3.69 -18.20 15.70
N ARG A 328 2.41 -18.10 15.33
CA ARG A 328 1.86 -16.91 14.67
C ARG A 328 1.93 -15.65 15.55
N LYS A 329 1.96 -15.80 16.87
CA LYS A 329 2.05 -14.70 17.84
C LYS A 329 3.50 -14.29 18.15
N SER A 330 4.48 -14.94 17.52
CA SER A 330 5.88 -14.62 17.73
C SER A 330 6.15 -13.13 17.47
N ALA A 331 6.91 -12.54 18.40
CA ALA A 331 7.31 -11.15 18.30
C ALA A 331 8.10 -10.93 17.01
N PHE A 332 7.85 -9.79 16.37
CA PHE A 332 8.57 -9.38 15.18
C PHE A 332 9.60 -8.30 15.51
N LYS A 333 10.65 -8.26 14.70
CA LYS A 333 11.67 -7.21 14.70
C LYS A 333 11.76 -6.62 13.30
N TYR A 334 12.33 -5.42 13.20
CA TYR A 334 12.55 -4.78 11.91
C TYR A 334 14.03 -4.69 11.59
N ALA A 335 14.36 -4.93 10.33
CA ALA A 335 15.71 -4.79 9.81
C ALA A 335 15.66 -4.07 8.45
N VAL A 336 16.75 -3.40 8.11
CA VAL A 336 17.05 -3.04 6.73
C VAL A 336 17.70 -4.25 6.08
N LEU A 337 17.19 -4.70 4.94
CA LEU A 337 17.82 -5.67 4.06
C LEU A 337 18.31 -4.94 2.81
N ASN A 338 19.55 -5.17 2.39
CA ASN A 338 20.05 -4.66 1.12
C ASN A 338 20.23 -5.81 0.12
N VAL A 339 19.46 -5.77 -0.97
CA VAL A 339 19.44 -6.84 -1.98
C VAL A 339 20.64 -6.81 -2.93
N TYR A 340 21.36 -5.69 -3.04
CA TYR A 340 22.50 -5.60 -3.95
C TYR A 340 23.75 -6.25 -3.39
N ASN A 341 23.96 -6.13 -2.08
CA ASN A 341 25.12 -6.71 -1.39
C ASN A 341 24.74 -7.85 -0.44
N GLN A 342 23.46 -8.25 -0.39
CA GLN A 342 22.94 -9.34 0.43
C GLN A 342 23.28 -9.18 1.92
N SER A 343 23.12 -7.96 2.44
CA SER A 343 23.41 -7.62 3.84
C SER A 343 22.15 -7.22 4.61
N TYR A 344 22.27 -7.14 5.93
CA TYR A 344 21.21 -6.65 6.80
C TYR A 344 21.74 -5.80 7.96
N LYS A 345 20.88 -4.96 8.51
CA LYS A 345 21.08 -4.22 9.77
C LYS A 345 19.78 -4.18 10.56
N TRP A 346 19.84 -4.43 11.88
CA TRP A 346 18.67 -4.23 12.73
C TRP A 346 18.31 -2.75 12.82
N ILE A 347 17.02 -2.43 12.84
CA ILE A 347 16.56 -1.05 12.99
C ILE A 347 16.51 -0.70 14.47
N GLU A 348 17.25 0.33 14.85
CA GLU A 348 17.26 0.90 16.21
C GLU A 348 16.24 2.03 16.37
N GLY A 349 15.76 2.30 17.58
CA GLY A 349 14.84 3.41 17.87
C GLY A 349 13.35 3.12 17.71
N LEU A 350 12.99 1.90 17.29
CA LEU A 350 11.60 1.41 17.37
C LEU A 350 11.27 0.95 18.80
N PRO A 351 10.02 1.11 19.26
CA PRO A 351 9.60 0.66 20.57
C PRO A 351 9.47 -0.86 20.62
N GLU A 352 9.53 -1.43 21.82
CA GLU A 352 9.13 -2.82 22.05
C GLU A 352 7.60 -2.96 22.04
N GLY A 353 7.11 -4.20 21.95
CA GLY A 353 5.67 -4.47 22.07
C GLY A 353 4.81 -3.92 20.93
N ILE A 354 5.36 -3.79 19.72
CA ILE A 354 4.60 -3.39 18.53
C ILE A 354 3.52 -4.45 18.27
N LYS A 355 2.29 -3.99 18.06
CA LYS A 355 1.12 -4.83 17.80
C LYS A 355 1.11 -5.29 16.33
N ASP A 356 0.70 -6.54 16.12
CA ASP A 356 0.39 -7.09 14.80
C ASP A 356 -1.07 -6.71 14.47
N LEU A 357 -1.30 -5.77 13.55
CA LEU A 357 -2.65 -5.38 13.11
C LEU A 357 -3.18 -6.31 12.01
N GLY A 358 -2.45 -7.39 11.67
CA GLY A 358 -2.88 -8.39 10.72
C GLY A 358 -3.06 -7.81 9.31
N PHE A 359 -4.27 -7.87 8.77
CA PHE A 359 -4.57 -7.36 7.41
C PHE A 359 -4.42 -5.84 7.29
N SER A 360 -4.50 -5.12 8.40
CA SER A 360 -4.38 -3.67 8.46
C SER A 360 -2.94 -3.16 8.62
N ASP A 361 -1.94 -4.04 8.69
CA ASP A 361 -0.51 -3.67 8.75
C ASP A 361 0.02 -3.22 7.38
N LYS A 362 -0.60 -2.18 6.79
CA LYS A 362 -0.25 -1.59 5.49
C LYS A 362 0.18 -0.12 5.60
N ALA A 363 0.44 0.34 6.82
CA ALA A 363 0.82 1.72 7.14
C ALA A 363 2.28 2.03 6.80
N TYR A 364 2.67 1.94 5.52
CA TYR A 364 4.02 2.25 5.07
C TYR A 364 3.98 3.20 3.88
N TYR A 365 4.81 4.26 3.94
CA TYR A 365 5.08 5.13 2.80
C TYR A 365 6.58 5.28 2.61
N ALA A 366 7.10 4.76 1.50
CA ALA A 366 8.49 4.92 1.11
C ALA A 366 8.63 6.07 0.11
N THR A 367 9.58 6.97 0.35
CA THR A 367 9.92 8.04 -0.61
C THR A 367 10.67 7.50 -1.83
N LYS A 368 11.13 6.25 -1.77
CA LYS A 368 11.93 5.56 -2.80
C LYS A 368 13.30 6.22 -3.09
N ASP A 369 13.81 7.04 -2.18
CA ASP A 369 15.13 7.69 -2.28
C ASP A 369 16.29 6.79 -1.78
N GLY A 370 15.97 5.59 -1.32
CA GLY A 370 16.85 4.61 -0.68
C GLY A 370 17.06 4.81 0.81
N LYS A 371 16.36 5.77 1.42
CA LYS A 371 16.60 6.23 2.78
C LYS A 371 15.33 6.33 3.61
N THR A 372 14.30 7.04 3.15
CA THR A 372 13.18 7.43 4.03
C THR A 372 11.96 6.52 3.86
N VAL A 373 11.55 5.88 4.95
CA VAL A 373 10.27 5.16 5.04
C VAL A 373 9.50 5.63 6.27
N TYR A 374 8.28 6.08 6.08
CA TYR A 374 7.34 6.35 7.16
C TYR A 374 6.54 5.09 7.46
N MET A 375 6.48 4.70 8.73
CA MET A 375 5.80 3.50 9.19
C MET A 375 4.85 3.85 10.34
N GLY A 376 3.58 3.44 10.23
CA GLY A 376 2.65 3.45 11.36
C GLY A 376 3.02 2.34 12.35
N VAL A 377 3.13 2.69 13.63
CA VAL A 377 3.51 1.78 14.72
C VAL A 377 2.52 1.95 15.85
N THR A 378 1.81 0.87 16.16
CA THR A 378 0.87 0.81 17.28
C THR A 378 1.46 -0.02 18.40
N THR A 379 1.46 0.52 19.61
CA THR A 379 1.83 -0.17 20.85
C THR A 379 0.69 -0.05 21.88
N ASN A 380 0.96 -0.37 23.15
CA ASN A 380 0.05 -0.03 24.25
C ASN A 380 0.10 1.47 24.61
N GLU A 381 1.16 2.19 24.23
CA GLU A 381 1.31 3.63 24.47
C GLU A 381 0.54 4.50 23.47
N GLY A 382 -0.02 3.89 22.41
CA GLY A 382 -0.73 4.57 21.33
C GLY A 382 -0.16 4.23 19.95
N SER A 383 -0.68 4.94 18.95
CA SER A 383 -0.29 4.82 17.54
C SER A 383 0.52 6.03 17.12
N TYR A 384 1.68 5.81 16.50
CA TYR A 384 2.58 6.87 16.07
C TYR A 384 3.13 6.57 14.67
N VAL A 385 3.43 7.60 13.90
CA VAL A 385 4.26 7.46 12.70
C VAL A 385 5.72 7.49 13.11
N TYR A 386 6.52 6.55 12.61
CA TYR A 386 7.97 6.52 12.73
C TYR A 386 8.60 6.82 11.38
N LYS A 387 9.61 7.70 11.38
CA LYS A 387 10.48 7.92 10.22
C LYS A 387 11.69 7.00 10.35
N VAL A 388 11.79 6.03 9.46
CA VAL A 388 12.91 5.09 9.35
C VAL A 388 13.91 5.64 8.34
N ASP A 389 15.18 5.65 8.74
CA ASP A 389 16.36 5.89 7.91
C ASP A 389 16.98 4.53 7.56
N ALA A 390 16.79 4.09 6.31
CA ALA A 390 17.25 2.80 5.81
C ALA A 390 18.79 2.72 5.68
N ASP A 391 19.48 3.83 5.50
CA ASP A 391 20.94 3.83 5.38
C ASP A 391 21.60 3.64 6.76
N ALA A 392 21.13 4.43 7.72
CA ALA A 392 21.59 4.37 9.11
C ALA A 392 20.98 3.18 9.90
N ALA A 393 19.91 2.56 9.40
CA ALA A 393 19.10 1.57 10.11
C ALA A 393 18.61 2.09 11.47
N THR A 394 18.04 3.30 11.47
CA THR A 394 17.47 3.92 12.68
C THR A 394 16.05 4.38 12.42
N ALA A 395 15.25 4.52 13.48
CA ALA A 395 13.89 5.02 13.44
C ALA A 395 13.71 6.12 14.48
N LYS A 396 12.98 7.17 14.10
CA LYS A 396 12.60 8.26 15.00
C LYS A 396 11.09 8.33 15.09
N ARG A 397 10.57 8.37 16.33
CA ARG A 397 9.15 8.60 16.60
C ARG A 397 8.76 10.00 16.09
N GLY A 398 7.65 10.09 15.38
CA GLY A 398 7.07 11.33 14.88
C GLY A 398 5.65 11.51 15.38
N MET A 399 4.76 11.91 14.46
CA MET A 399 3.37 12.26 14.73
C MET A 399 2.61 11.17 15.52
N LYS A 400 1.83 11.59 16.51
CA LYS A 400 0.88 10.73 17.25
C LYS A 400 -0.48 10.73 16.57
N VAL A 401 -1.11 9.56 16.46
CA VAL A 401 -2.53 9.42 16.08
C VAL A 401 -3.33 8.99 17.30
N GLU A 402 -4.28 9.83 17.70
CA GLU A 402 -5.09 9.66 18.90
C GLU A 402 -6.47 9.09 18.56
N GLY A 403 -6.88 8.07 19.32
CA GLY A 403 -8.18 7.40 19.14
C GLY A 403 -8.22 6.35 18.03
N GLY A 404 -7.10 6.09 17.34
CA GLY A 404 -7.06 5.14 16.23
C GLY A 404 -5.72 4.43 16.05
N ASN A 405 -5.75 3.32 15.31
CA ASN A 405 -4.55 2.62 14.80
C ASN A 405 -4.32 3.05 13.35
N ILE A 406 -3.09 3.40 13.00
CA ILE A 406 -2.77 3.77 11.61
C ILE A 406 -2.78 2.51 10.74
N THR A 407 -3.58 2.51 9.67
CA THR A 407 -3.75 1.36 8.76
C THR A 407 -3.13 1.61 7.38
N PHE A 408 -2.96 2.87 6.99
CA PHE A 408 -2.36 3.23 5.71
C PHE A 408 -1.72 4.63 5.74
N ILE A 409 -0.65 4.81 4.96
CA ILE A 409 0.00 6.11 4.75
C ILE A 409 0.32 6.23 3.26
N SER A 410 0.00 7.38 2.65
CA SER A 410 0.47 7.74 1.31
C SER A 410 0.76 9.23 1.23
N LYS A 411 1.29 9.68 0.10
CA LYS A 411 1.45 11.10 -0.22
C LYS A 411 0.84 11.36 -1.59
N ILE A 412 0.04 12.42 -1.70
CA ILE A 412 -0.54 12.89 -2.96
C ILE A 412 -0.39 14.41 -3.08
N SER A 413 -0.52 14.93 -4.29
CA SER A 413 -0.38 16.36 -4.58
C SER A 413 -1.66 16.89 -5.25
N SER A 414 -1.99 18.16 -5.08
CA SER A 414 -3.09 18.79 -5.81
C SER A 414 -2.80 18.79 -7.32
N LYS A 415 -3.87 18.90 -8.11
CA LYS A 415 -3.79 18.85 -9.58
C LYS A 415 -2.83 19.89 -10.16
#